data_AF-A0A1F8EJ52-F1
#
_entry.id   AF-A0A1F8EJ52-F1
#
_cell.length_a   1.000
_cell.length_b   1.000
_cell.length_c   1.000
_cell.angle_alpha   90.00
_cell.angle_beta   90.00
_cell.angle_gamma   90.00
#
_symmetry.space_group_name_H-M   'P 1'
#
loop_
_entity.id
_entity.type
_entity.pdbx_description
1 polymer ?
#
loop_
_entity_poly.entity_id
_entity_poly.type
_entity_poly.pdbx_seq_one_letter_code
_entity_poly.pdbx_strand_id
1 'polypeptide(L)'
;MRTYLLFEIANSHGGSKDYVYKLIDALPQGKNTRLRQGFGGQAGIKFQVFKYDQLALKDYEWYKVYVKLFFDKASWKKILLYTKGKGFDIWIDVFDLYSVEVLKDNLNLVTGIKLQSSVLDNLRVLKGLSEVIRGKKIKVILNVAGREIDNIKEILTDIRAGYFSNEIMLQCGFQAYPTDAEDLTIHKIHVLKSEFPDLVVSYADHVDGKSPLAFDVPVFAVLAGAGHIEKHVCLDRKKTKYDFQSAVEPHELTLLLYKLKECEKILGTKLISEKEANYLKTTIEKPITSVDIRARDVINLKNFDFRRTSQEGLTVGELKEMMKKRYVFSKDVKTGQTIKKSSLKKARIGVLIACRMKSTRLKHKAVLPIGKFSSIERCIINAKKIKSADEIILATSALAEDQILKKYALKHKIRFFAGDPEDVIARFLGATEKYNLDIAIRVTGDCPIVSYEMAEFILQRHFEKGNDYTGPKAFAVGQNSEIYSVNTLKRVLEYLGDARHSEYMTWYMLTNKDIFQVDMAELPKEWVRNYRLTLDVQEDLDMFNALFEKLGIKEPSIKNVFDVIDKNPRIHELNDAIGLKYKTDQKLIDLLTRETKINPPRPKRL
;
A
#
# COMPACT_ATOMS: atom_id res chain seq x y z
N MET A 1 22.04 -12.20 1.56
CA MET A 1 23.24 -12.25 2.41
C MET A 1 23.90 -13.60 2.17
N ARG A 2 25.23 -13.66 2.15
CA ARG A 2 26.01 -14.89 1.90
C ARG A 2 26.99 -15.01 3.07
N THR A 3 26.93 -16.11 3.81
CA THR A 3 27.63 -16.25 5.09
C THR A 3 29.07 -16.71 4.86
N TYR A 4 30.04 -16.08 5.51
CA TYR A 4 31.43 -16.52 5.54
C TYR A 4 31.72 -17.23 6.86
N LEU A 5 32.40 -18.38 6.82
CA LEU A 5 32.76 -19.16 8.00
C LEU A 5 34.27 -19.10 8.24
N LEU A 6 34.66 -18.75 9.46
CA LEU A 6 36.04 -18.69 9.93
C LEU A 6 36.25 -19.71 11.04
N PHE A 7 37.13 -20.67 10.79
CA PHE A 7 37.55 -21.66 11.77
C PHE A 7 38.65 -21.06 12.65
N GLU A 8 38.37 -20.89 13.93
CA GLU A 8 39.35 -20.42 14.90
C GLU A 8 40.09 -21.61 15.50
N ILE A 9 41.40 -21.72 15.25
CA ILE A 9 42.23 -22.78 15.85
C ILE A 9 42.57 -22.41 17.30
N ALA A 10 42.69 -21.12 17.60
CA ALA A 10 43.12 -20.59 18.90
C ALA A 10 44.34 -21.35 19.44
N ASN A 11 44.33 -21.77 20.70
CA ASN A 11 45.44 -22.47 21.34
C ASN A 11 45.26 -24.00 21.39
N SER A 12 44.29 -24.56 20.66
CA SER A 12 44.02 -26.01 20.60
C SER A 12 45.25 -26.84 20.22
N HIS A 13 46.19 -26.24 19.47
CA HIS A 13 47.44 -26.86 19.07
C HIS A 13 48.43 -27.13 20.21
N GLY A 14 48.30 -26.44 21.35
CA GLY A 14 49.16 -26.68 22.52
C GLY A 14 50.67 -26.54 22.25
N GLY A 15 51.07 -25.76 21.24
CA GLY A 15 52.46 -25.64 20.78
C GLY A 15 52.94 -26.71 19.79
N SER A 16 52.05 -27.55 19.25
CA SER A 16 52.41 -28.61 18.29
C SER A 16 52.07 -28.25 16.85
N LYS A 17 53.08 -28.17 15.98
CA LYS A 17 52.88 -27.97 14.52
C LYS A 17 52.14 -29.14 13.88
N ASP A 18 52.46 -30.36 14.30
CA ASP A 18 51.82 -31.56 13.76
C ASP A 18 50.33 -31.59 14.10
N TYR A 19 49.94 -31.07 15.26
CA TYR A 19 48.53 -30.89 15.59
C TYR A 19 47.86 -29.91 14.63
N VAL A 20 48.49 -28.75 14.38
CA VAL A 20 47.96 -27.75 13.45
C VAL A 20 47.72 -28.35 12.06
N TYR A 21 48.70 -29.08 11.51
CA TYR A 21 48.56 -29.72 10.21
C TYR A 21 47.44 -30.75 10.17
N LYS A 22 47.37 -31.62 11.19
CA LYS A 22 46.29 -32.62 11.30
C LYS A 22 44.90 -31.98 11.40
N LEU A 23 44.78 -30.88 12.14
CA LEU A 23 43.52 -30.15 12.26
C LEU A 23 43.12 -29.54 10.91
N ILE A 24 44.05 -28.85 10.22
CA ILE A 24 43.81 -28.31 8.88
C ILE A 24 43.35 -29.41 7.91
N ASP A 25 43.96 -30.59 7.96
CA ASP A 25 43.59 -31.73 7.13
C ASP A 25 42.19 -32.28 7.42
N ALA A 26 41.77 -32.24 8.68
CA ALA A 26 40.47 -32.75 9.10
C ALA A 26 39.32 -31.76 8.78
N LEU A 27 39.61 -30.45 8.67
CA LEU A 27 38.61 -29.45 8.38
C LEU A 27 37.99 -29.63 6.99
N PRO A 28 36.68 -29.33 6.82
CA PRO A 28 36.01 -29.48 5.54
C PRO A 28 36.61 -28.51 4.50
N GLN A 29 36.85 -29.02 3.29
CA GLN A 29 37.53 -28.30 2.20
C GLN A 29 36.68 -28.21 0.92
N GLY A 30 37.11 -27.35 -0.01
CA GLY A 30 36.59 -27.31 -1.37
C GLY A 30 35.15 -26.84 -1.49
N LYS A 31 34.33 -27.53 -2.32
CA LYS A 31 32.93 -27.15 -2.57
C LYS A 31 32.03 -27.34 -1.34
N ASN A 32 32.44 -28.17 -0.38
CA ASN A 32 31.62 -28.51 0.78
C ASN A 32 31.48 -27.36 1.78
N THR A 33 32.46 -26.45 1.82
CA THR A 33 32.44 -25.22 2.63
C THR A 33 31.92 -24.00 1.88
N ARG A 34 31.57 -24.14 0.59
CA ARG A 34 30.99 -23.04 -0.19
C ARG A 34 29.52 -22.86 0.18
N LEU A 35 29.26 -21.90 1.06
CA LEU A 35 27.97 -21.23 1.19
C LEU A 35 27.75 -20.37 -0.09
N ARG A 36 26.50 -20.06 -0.48
CA ARG A 36 26.21 -19.56 -1.84
C ARG A 36 27.11 -18.33 -2.16
N GLN A 37 28.00 -18.46 -3.14
CA GLN A 37 29.04 -17.54 -3.65
C GLN A 37 29.13 -16.06 -3.16
N GLY A 38 29.89 -15.70 -2.14
CA GLY A 38 30.40 -14.31 -2.03
C GLY A 38 31.21 -14.16 -0.75
N PHE A 39 32.48 -13.76 -0.71
CA PHE A 39 33.42 -13.07 -1.61
C PHE A 39 34.36 -14.02 -2.40
N GLY A 40 33.85 -14.91 -3.24
CA GLY A 40 34.72 -15.78 -4.07
C GLY A 40 35.66 -16.76 -3.33
N GLY A 41 35.63 -16.81 -1.99
CA GLY A 41 36.57 -17.57 -1.16
C GLY A 41 36.04 -18.90 -0.62
N GLN A 42 36.96 -19.75 -0.19
CA GLN A 42 36.74 -20.93 0.64
C GLN A 42 36.49 -20.48 2.10
N ALA A 43 36.21 -21.41 3.03
CA ALA A 43 36.23 -21.05 4.46
C ALA A 43 37.60 -20.50 4.87
N GLY A 44 37.63 -19.68 5.92
CA GLY A 44 38.87 -19.18 6.50
C GLY A 44 39.37 -20.05 7.65
N ILE A 45 40.68 -20.00 7.91
CA ILE A 45 41.28 -20.42 9.17
C ILE A 45 41.95 -19.21 9.81
N LYS A 46 41.68 -19.01 11.10
CA LYS A 46 42.33 -17.99 11.92
C LYS A 46 43.33 -18.60 12.90
N PHE A 47 44.47 -17.93 13.01
CA PHE A 47 45.55 -18.27 13.94
C PHE A 47 45.82 -17.12 14.90
N GLN A 48 46.04 -17.43 16.18
CA GLN A 48 46.55 -16.48 17.16
C GLN A 48 48.08 -16.44 17.08
N VAL A 49 48.62 -15.31 16.62
CA VAL A 49 50.07 -15.15 16.45
C VAL A 49 50.55 -14.16 17.50
N PHE A 50 51.45 -14.57 18.39
CA PHE A 50 52.00 -13.70 19.44
C PHE A 50 53.36 -14.21 19.92
N LYS A 51 54.08 -13.35 20.64
CA LYS A 51 55.25 -13.73 21.43
C LYS A 51 54.93 -13.54 22.91
N TYR A 52 55.15 -14.59 23.70
CA TYR A 52 54.75 -14.65 25.10
C TYR A 52 55.21 -13.46 25.96
N ASP A 53 56.42 -12.94 25.72
CA ASP A 53 57.02 -11.82 26.48
C ASP A 53 56.68 -10.43 25.93
N GLN A 54 55.98 -10.36 24.79
CA GLN A 54 55.35 -9.14 24.29
C GLN A 54 53.86 -9.09 24.61
N LEU A 55 53.22 -10.27 24.72
CA LEU A 55 51.81 -10.40 25.07
C LEU A 55 51.56 -10.19 26.56
N ALA A 56 52.41 -10.75 27.42
CA ALA A 56 52.19 -10.73 28.87
C ALA A 56 53.50 -10.61 29.65
N LEU A 57 53.41 -10.02 30.84
CA LEU A 57 54.48 -10.05 31.83
C LEU A 57 54.52 -11.41 32.55
N LYS A 58 55.66 -11.73 33.17
CA LYS A 58 55.92 -13.04 33.80
C LYS A 58 54.99 -13.36 34.98
N ASP A 59 54.44 -12.33 35.62
CA ASP A 59 53.50 -12.40 36.73
C ASP A 59 52.06 -12.71 36.28
N TYR A 60 51.76 -12.58 34.98
CA TYR A 60 50.47 -12.95 34.44
C TYR A 60 50.28 -14.46 34.46
N GLU A 61 49.11 -14.93 34.94
CA GLU A 61 48.85 -16.35 35.22
C GLU A 61 49.04 -17.27 33.99
N TRP A 62 48.75 -16.76 32.78
CA TRP A 62 48.88 -17.52 31.52
C TRP A 62 50.26 -17.44 30.88
N TYR A 63 51.21 -16.66 31.42
CA TYR A 63 52.53 -16.47 30.81
C TYR A 63 53.24 -17.81 30.52
N LYS A 64 53.23 -18.73 31.48
CA LYS A 64 53.84 -20.07 31.32
C LYS A 64 53.17 -20.91 30.23
N VAL A 65 51.89 -20.67 29.97
CA VAL A 65 51.16 -21.33 28.89
C VAL A 65 51.53 -20.69 27.55
N TYR A 66 51.60 -19.37 27.46
CA TYR A 66 52.04 -18.67 26.25
C TYR A 66 53.43 -19.07 25.78
N VAL A 67 54.37 -19.31 26.71
CA VAL A 67 55.70 -19.86 26.38
C VAL A 67 55.59 -21.20 25.64
N LYS A 68 54.65 -22.07 26.06
CA LYS A 68 54.44 -23.40 25.43
C LYS A 68 53.75 -23.29 24.07
N LEU A 69 52.91 -22.28 23.87
CA LEU A 69 52.14 -22.08 22.65
C LEU A 69 52.95 -21.40 21.53
N PHE A 70 54.11 -20.85 21.86
CA PHE A 70 54.91 -20.05 20.95
C PHE A 70 55.42 -20.82 19.72
N PHE A 71 55.25 -20.20 18.55
CA PHE A 71 55.90 -20.58 17.31
C PHE A 71 56.78 -19.45 16.80
N ASP A 72 57.99 -19.79 16.35
CA ASP A 72 58.89 -18.86 15.69
C ASP A 72 58.41 -18.47 14.27
N LYS A 73 59.02 -17.41 13.70
CA LYS A 73 58.64 -16.89 12.36
C LYS A 73 58.73 -17.96 11.27
N ALA A 74 59.73 -18.84 11.34
CA ALA A 74 59.93 -19.93 10.37
C ALA A 74 58.81 -20.97 10.46
N SER A 75 58.36 -21.30 11.67
CA SER A 75 57.24 -22.18 11.92
C SER A 75 55.93 -21.58 11.41
N TRP A 76 55.67 -20.30 11.69
CA TRP A 76 54.49 -19.61 11.14
C TRP A 76 54.48 -19.62 9.62
N LYS A 77 55.59 -19.27 8.96
CA LYS A 77 55.69 -19.32 7.49
C LYS A 77 55.31 -20.69 6.93
N LYS A 78 55.76 -21.78 7.55
CA LYS A 78 55.40 -23.16 7.14
C LYS A 78 53.91 -23.44 7.35
N ILE A 79 53.34 -23.05 8.50
CA ILE A 79 51.91 -23.21 8.80
C ILE A 79 51.04 -22.46 7.77
N LEU A 80 51.39 -21.21 7.47
CA LEU A 80 50.63 -20.37 6.55
C LEU A 80 50.72 -20.92 5.10
N LEU A 81 51.90 -21.34 4.66
CA LEU A 81 52.06 -21.99 3.35
C LEU A 81 51.24 -23.28 3.25
N TYR A 82 51.26 -24.13 4.29
CA TYR A 82 50.47 -25.36 4.33
C TYR A 82 48.97 -25.06 4.24
N THR A 83 48.50 -24.11 5.05
CA THR A 83 47.09 -23.67 5.08
C THR A 83 46.65 -23.16 3.71
N LYS A 84 47.48 -22.35 3.05
CA LYS A 84 47.19 -21.84 1.71
C LYS A 84 47.14 -22.97 0.68
N GLY A 85 48.06 -23.94 0.77
CA GLY A 85 48.09 -25.12 -0.08
C GLY A 85 46.84 -26.01 0.03
N LYS A 86 46.16 -25.99 1.18
CA LYS A 86 44.87 -26.68 1.41
C LYS A 86 43.66 -25.88 0.93
N GLY A 87 43.86 -24.67 0.45
CA GLY A 87 42.79 -23.81 -0.07
C GLY A 87 41.93 -23.21 1.04
N PHE A 88 42.51 -22.80 2.16
CA PHE A 88 41.82 -21.95 3.12
C PHE A 88 42.24 -20.50 2.95
N ASP A 89 41.31 -19.58 3.19
CA ASP A 89 41.67 -18.19 3.44
C ASP A 89 42.37 -18.08 4.80
N ILE A 90 43.37 -17.21 4.89
CA ILE A 90 44.23 -17.11 6.07
C ILE A 90 43.91 -15.83 6.83
N TRP A 91 43.61 -15.98 8.11
CA TRP A 91 43.41 -14.87 9.03
C TRP A 91 44.42 -14.93 10.18
N ILE A 92 44.96 -13.76 10.55
CA ILE A 92 45.87 -13.63 11.69
C ILE A 92 45.20 -12.76 12.75
N ASP A 93 45.04 -13.30 13.96
CA ASP A 93 44.70 -12.51 15.15
C ASP A 93 45.98 -11.84 15.66
N VAL A 94 46.01 -10.51 15.63
CA VAL A 94 47.19 -9.69 15.91
C VAL A 94 47.11 -9.17 17.35
N PHE A 95 48.13 -9.49 18.15
CA PHE A 95 48.19 -9.13 19.56
C PHE A 95 49.34 -8.18 19.90
N ASP A 96 50.48 -8.34 19.22
CA ASP A 96 51.72 -7.64 19.54
C ASP A 96 52.52 -7.30 18.26
N LEU A 97 53.68 -6.65 18.44
CA LEU A 97 54.56 -6.30 17.31
C LEU A 97 55.19 -7.53 16.66
N TYR A 98 55.32 -8.65 17.37
CA TYR A 98 55.75 -9.90 16.77
C TYR A 98 54.70 -10.44 15.78
N SER A 99 53.40 -10.34 16.08
CA SER A 99 52.33 -10.65 15.13
C SER A 99 52.44 -9.80 13.85
N VAL A 100 52.71 -8.49 14.01
CA VAL A 100 52.90 -7.55 12.89
C VAL A 100 54.07 -7.95 12.01
N GLU A 101 55.18 -8.35 12.63
CA GLU A 101 56.38 -8.82 11.94
C GLU A 101 56.13 -10.13 11.18
N VAL A 102 55.41 -11.09 11.78
CA VAL A 102 55.00 -12.33 11.08
C VAL A 102 54.07 -12.01 9.90
N LEU A 103 53.12 -11.09 10.06
CA LEU A 103 52.24 -10.64 8.98
C LEU A 103 53.05 -10.02 7.84
N LYS A 104 53.99 -9.14 8.14
CA LYS A 104 54.86 -8.47 7.16
C LYS A 104 55.62 -9.50 6.31
N ASP A 105 56.19 -10.53 6.94
CA ASP A 105 56.95 -11.58 6.27
C ASP A 105 56.10 -12.50 5.38
N ASN A 106 54.76 -12.48 5.53
CA ASN A 106 53.82 -13.41 4.89
C ASN A 106 52.61 -12.73 4.24
N LEU A 107 52.70 -11.42 3.97
CA LEU A 107 51.56 -10.57 3.56
C LEU A 107 50.80 -11.11 2.33
N ASN A 108 51.52 -11.73 1.39
CA ASN A 108 50.95 -12.29 0.17
C ASN A 108 50.09 -13.54 0.39
N LEU A 109 50.17 -14.18 1.56
CA LEU A 109 49.39 -15.37 1.92
C LEU A 109 48.10 -15.01 2.67
N VAL A 110 48.11 -13.88 3.38
CA VAL A 110 47.09 -13.50 4.36
C VAL A 110 45.91 -12.79 3.69
N THR A 111 44.70 -13.30 3.95
CA THR A 111 43.44 -12.74 3.44
C THR A 111 42.95 -11.60 4.34
N GLY A 112 43.08 -11.77 5.66
CA GLY A 112 42.61 -10.79 6.63
C GLY A 112 43.33 -10.84 7.96
N ILE A 113 43.10 -9.82 8.77
CA ILE A 113 43.56 -9.76 10.16
C ILE A 113 42.38 -9.54 11.08
N LYS A 114 42.56 -9.93 12.35
CA LYS A 114 41.64 -9.64 13.42
C LYS A 114 42.37 -8.92 14.55
N LEU A 115 41.70 -7.95 15.15
CA LEU A 115 42.13 -7.28 16.37
C LEU A 115 41.12 -7.63 17.47
N GLN A 116 41.62 -8.17 18.58
CA GLN A 116 40.81 -8.36 19.78
C GLN A 116 40.42 -7.01 20.39
N SER A 117 39.31 -6.98 21.12
CA SER A 117 38.84 -5.76 21.80
C SER A 117 39.93 -5.18 22.70
N SER A 118 40.71 -6.03 23.39
CA SER A 118 41.84 -5.64 24.25
C SER A 118 43.05 -5.05 23.50
N VAL A 119 43.11 -5.17 22.17
CA VAL A 119 44.23 -4.68 21.34
C VAL A 119 43.88 -3.34 20.67
N LEU A 120 42.61 -2.94 20.63
CA LEU A 120 42.17 -1.73 19.92
C LEU A 120 42.77 -0.44 20.46
N ASP A 121 43.23 -0.43 21.72
CA ASP A 121 43.92 0.73 22.33
C ASP A 121 45.46 0.59 22.31
N ASN A 122 46.00 -0.48 21.71
CA ASN A 122 47.44 -0.69 21.60
C ASN A 122 48.03 0.13 20.44
N LEU A 123 48.34 1.40 20.73
CA LEU A 123 48.84 2.37 19.74
C LEU A 123 50.09 1.89 19.00
N ARG A 124 50.95 1.10 19.64
CA ARG A 124 52.17 0.55 19.01
C ARG A 124 51.81 -0.48 17.95
N VAL A 125 50.86 -1.37 18.26
CA VAL A 125 50.36 -2.37 17.30
C VAL A 125 49.64 -1.70 16.14
N LEU A 126 48.76 -0.72 16.41
CA LEU A 126 48.06 0.01 15.34
C LEU A 126 49.04 0.74 14.40
N LYS A 127 50.07 1.39 14.95
CA LYS A 127 51.11 2.05 14.16
C LYS A 127 51.91 1.04 13.32
N GLY A 128 52.37 -0.05 13.93
CA GLY A 128 53.10 -1.10 13.22
C GLY A 128 52.26 -1.74 12.10
N LEU A 129 50.98 -2.02 12.36
CA LEU A 129 50.06 -2.52 11.34
C LEU A 129 49.88 -1.54 10.19
N SER A 130 49.72 -0.26 10.49
CA SER A 130 49.57 0.80 9.48
C SER A 130 50.73 0.79 8.48
N GLU A 131 51.96 0.63 8.95
CA GLU A 131 53.16 0.55 8.10
C GLU A 131 53.14 -0.66 7.15
N VAL A 132 52.43 -1.74 7.52
CA VAL A 132 52.39 -3.01 6.76
C VAL A 132 51.17 -3.09 5.83
N ILE A 133 49.97 -2.72 6.29
CA ILE A 133 48.71 -3.01 5.59
C ILE A 133 48.09 -1.82 4.86
N ARG A 134 48.57 -0.59 5.10
CA ARG A 134 48.00 0.62 4.47
C ARG A 134 48.08 0.52 2.94
N GLY A 135 46.93 0.72 2.29
CA GLY A 135 46.79 0.61 0.83
C GLY A 135 46.84 -0.83 0.29
N LYS A 136 46.88 -1.85 1.16
CA LYS A 136 46.85 -3.27 0.76
C LYS A 136 45.42 -3.79 0.82
N LYS A 137 45.12 -4.83 0.02
CA LYS A 137 43.81 -5.49 0.00
C LYS A 137 43.69 -6.56 1.10
N ILE A 138 44.00 -6.17 2.33
CA ILE A 138 43.83 -7.01 3.53
C ILE A 138 42.55 -6.58 4.23
N LYS A 139 41.70 -7.54 4.61
CA LYS A 139 40.47 -7.27 5.38
C LYS A 139 40.79 -7.18 6.87
N VAL A 140 40.02 -6.38 7.61
CA VAL A 140 40.25 -6.15 9.04
C VAL A 140 38.97 -6.45 9.82
N ILE A 141 39.02 -7.41 10.75
CA ILE A 141 37.99 -7.59 11.76
C ILE A 141 38.40 -6.81 13.01
N LEU A 142 37.54 -5.92 13.48
CA LEU A 142 37.65 -5.28 14.79
C LEU A 142 36.67 -5.97 15.74
N ASN A 143 37.17 -6.73 16.71
CA ASN A 143 36.31 -7.27 17.77
C ASN A 143 35.96 -6.15 18.74
N VAL A 144 34.68 -5.82 18.81
CA VAL A 144 34.13 -4.73 19.64
C VAL A 144 33.33 -5.27 20.83
N ALA A 145 33.48 -6.55 21.16
CA ALA A 145 32.90 -7.13 22.36
C ALA A 145 33.30 -6.33 23.60
N GLY A 146 32.30 -5.98 24.43
CA GLY A 146 32.49 -5.21 25.65
C GLY A 146 32.66 -3.69 25.46
N ARG A 147 32.46 -3.16 24.25
CA ARG A 147 32.56 -1.71 23.97
C ARG A 147 31.19 -1.08 23.71
N GLU A 148 31.00 0.13 24.23
CA GLU A 148 29.83 0.97 23.94
C GLU A 148 29.88 1.53 22.51
N ILE A 149 28.70 1.84 21.95
CA ILE A 149 28.57 2.30 20.55
C ILE A 149 29.40 3.55 20.27
N ASP A 150 29.43 4.52 21.18
CA ASP A 150 30.19 5.76 20.99
C ASP A 150 31.70 5.51 20.97
N ASN A 151 32.19 4.60 21.81
CA ASN A 151 33.60 4.20 21.77
C ASN A 151 33.94 3.45 20.48
N ILE A 152 33.03 2.64 19.94
CA ILE A 152 33.23 1.99 18.63
C ILE A 152 33.34 3.04 17.51
N LYS A 153 32.49 4.08 17.54
CA LYS A 153 32.54 5.19 16.57
C LYS A 153 33.85 5.96 16.63
N GLU A 154 34.35 6.23 17.84
CA GLU A 154 35.64 6.88 18.07
C GLU A 154 36.79 6.03 17.50
N ILE A 155 36.88 4.75 17.88
CA ILE A 155 37.91 3.83 17.38
C ILE A 155 37.90 3.74 15.85
N LEU A 156 36.72 3.63 15.23
CA LEU A 156 36.61 3.61 13.77
C LEU A 156 37.10 4.91 13.13
N THR A 157 36.82 6.04 13.75
CA THR A 157 37.26 7.36 13.28
C THR A 157 38.79 7.47 13.36
N ASP A 158 39.36 7.10 14.50
CA ASP A 158 40.81 7.15 14.74
C ASP A 158 41.58 6.19 13.82
N ILE A 159 41.10 4.95 13.68
CA ILE A 159 41.70 3.96 12.78
C ILE A 159 41.72 4.49 11.35
N ARG A 160 40.59 5.02 10.85
CA ARG A 160 40.49 5.51 9.48
C ARG A 160 41.32 6.77 9.23
N ALA A 161 41.40 7.67 10.21
CA ALA A 161 42.13 8.93 10.08
C ALA A 161 43.65 8.75 10.27
N GLY A 162 44.07 8.00 11.28
CA GLY A 162 45.47 7.91 11.70
C GLY A 162 46.24 6.71 11.16
N TYR A 163 45.57 5.60 10.88
CA TYR A 163 46.23 4.31 10.68
C TYR A 163 45.98 3.72 9.29
N PHE A 164 44.76 3.26 8.99
CA PHE A 164 44.45 2.59 7.73
C PHE A 164 42.96 2.63 7.40
N SER A 165 42.64 2.55 6.09
CA SER A 165 41.27 2.63 5.56
C SER A 165 40.86 1.34 4.83
N ASN A 166 41.39 0.20 5.28
CA ASN A 166 41.09 -1.12 4.75
C ASN A 166 39.59 -1.48 4.90
N GLU A 167 39.14 -2.55 4.24
CA GLU A 167 37.78 -3.09 4.42
C GLU A 167 37.63 -3.61 5.86
N ILE A 168 36.83 -2.90 6.67
CA ILE A 168 36.60 -3.19 8.09
C ILE A 168 35.29 -3.95 8.28
N MET A 169 35.33 -4.95 9.16
CA MET A 169 34.17 -5.66 9.70
C MET A 169 34.14 -5.47 11.21
N LEU A 170 32.95 -5.35 11.78
CA LEU A 170 32.78 -5.30 13.24
C LEU A 170 32.42 -6.69 13.74
N GLN A 171 33.19 -7.24 14.67
CA GLN A 171 32.88 -8.50 15.30
C GLN A 171 32.28 -8.28 16.68
N CYS A 172 31.14 -8.93 16.93
CA CYS A 172 30.54 -9.04 18.25
C CYS A 172 30.44 -10.51 18.69
N GLY A 173 29.97 -10.71 19.91
CA GLY A 173 29.94 -12.00 20.60
C GLY A 173 30.44 -11.81 22.03
N PHE A 174 30.34 -12.85 22.84
CA PHE A 174 31.00 -12.90 24.13
C PHE A 174 31.92 -14.12 24.11
N GLN A 175 33.16 -13.96 24.59
CA GLN A 175 34.21 -14.96 24.51
C GLN A 175 34.53 -15.52 25.90
N ALA A 176 33.54 -16.17 26.54
CA ALA A 176 33.76 -16.96 27.75
C ALA A 176 34.06 -18.44 27.41
N TYR A 177 34.55 -19.21 28.40
CA TYR A 177 35.10 -20.56 28.21
C TYR A 177 34.30 -21.66 28.97
N PRO A 178 33.12 -22.08 28.51
CA PRO A 178 32.35 -21.54 27.38
C PRO A 178 31.46 -20.36 27.80
N THR A 179 30.73 -19.79 26.84
CA THR A 179 29.72 -18.76 27.12
C THR A 179 28.40 -19.40 27.51
N ASP A 180 27.88 -19.01 28.67
CA ASP A 180 26.57 -19.44 29.15
C ASP A 180 25.45 -18.86 28.28
N ALA A 181 24.37 -19.64 28.13
CA ALA A 181 23.27 -19.27 27.25
C ALA A 181 22.60 -17.95 27.66
N GLU A 182 22.56 -17.64 28.95
CA GLU A 182 21.96 -16.41 29.51
C GLU A 182 22.76 -15.15 29.14
N ASP A 183 24.07 -15.29 28.87
CA ASP A 183 24.95 -14.19 28.48
C ASP A 183 24.97 -13.96 26.95
N LEU A 184 24.35 -14.84 26.18
CA LEU A 184 24.29 -14.71 24.72
C LEU A 184 23.31 -13.62 24.31
N THR A 185 23.82 -12.58 23.65
CA THR A 185 22.99 -11.50 23.12
C THR A 185 23.10 -11.39 21.60
N ILE A 186 22.26 -12.13 20.86
CA ILE A 186 22.18 -12.04 19.39
C ILE A 186 21.69 -10.65 18.92
N HIS A 187 20.89 -9.96 19.74
CA HIS A 187 20.39 -8.62 19.43
C HIS A 187 21.51 -7.59 19.16
N LYS A 188 22.72 -7.80 19.69
CA LYS A 188 23.90 -6.96 19.41
C LYS A 188 24.18 -6.84 17.90
N ILE A 189 23.89 -7.89 17.11
CA ILE A 189 24.05 -7.87 15.65
C ILE A 189 23.10 -6.84 15.04
N HIS A 190 21.84 -6.79 15.48
CA HIS A 190 20.86 -5.83 15.00
C HIS A 190 21.27 -4.40 15.34
N VAL A 191 21.71 -4.15 16.58
CA VAL A 191 22.22 -2.84 17.01
C VAL A 191 23.38 -2.38 16.12
N LEU A 192 24.39 -3.25 15.93
CA LEU A 192 25.53 -2.92 15.06
C LEU A 192 25.13 -2.72 13.60
N LYS A 193 24.19 -3.48 13.07
CA LYS A 193 23.68 -3.29 11.71
C LYS A 193 22.92 -1.97 11.54
N SER A 194 22.21 -1.52 12.56
CA SER A 194 21.48 -0.25 12.54
C SER A 194 22.42 0.95 12.65
N GLU A 195 23.42 0.89 13.55
CA GLU A 195 24.41 1.96 13.74
C GLU A 195 25.46 2.02 12.63
N PHE A 196 25.81 0.86 12.04
CA PHE A 196 26.86 0.72 11.03
C PHE A 196 26.34 -0.04 9.79
N PRO A 197 25.37 0.53 9.05
CA PRO A 197 24.67 -0.18 7.96
C PRO A 197 25.61 -0.65 6.83
N ASP A 198 26.67 0.11 6.56
CA ASP A 198 27.65 -0.16 5.51
C ASP A 198 28.71 -1.20 5.89
N LEU A 199 28.81 -1.56 7.18
CA LEU A 199 29.77 -2.54 7.66
C LEU A 199 29.18 -3.95 7.70
N VAL A 200 30.03 -4.93 7.42
CA VAL A 200 29.73 -6.34 7.66
C VAL A 200 29.87 -6.60 9.16
N VAL A 201 28.86 -7.23 9.74
CA VAL A 201 28.91 -7.72 11.12
C VAL A 201 29.38 -9.18 11.11
N SER A 202 30.44 -9.44 11.87
CA SER A 202 30.90 -10.79 12.24
C SER A 202 30.37 -11.16 13.61
N TYR A 203 30.06 -12.44 13.81
CA TYR A 203 29.71 -12.99 15.11
C TYR A 203 30.71 -14.07 15.51
N ALA A 204 31.30 -13.93 16.70
CA ALA A 204 32.19 -14.94 17.29
C ALA A 204 31.42 -15.77 18.32
N ASP A 205 31.23 -17.05 18.01
CA ASP A 205 30.45 -17.98 18.83
C ASP A 205 31.36 -18.78 19.78
N HIS A 206 31.09 -18.65 21.08
CA HIS A 206 31.81 -19.33 22.16
C HIS A 206 30.92 -20.22 23.03
N VAL A 207 29.74 -20.59 22.55
CA VAL A 207 28.89 -21.58 23.22
C VAL A 207 29.61 -22.92 23.32
N ASP A 208 29.36 -23.66 24.42
CA ASP A 208 29.89 -25.01 24.65
C ASP A 208 29.71 -25.88 23.42
N GLY A 209 30.82 -26.41 22.90
CA GLY A 209 30.85 -27.24 21.70
C GLY A 209 30.01 -28.53 21.79
N LYS A 210 29.67 -29.00 23.00
CA LYS A 210 28.76 -30.13 23.22
C LYS A 210 27.29 -29.74 23.20
N SER A 211 26.99 -28.45 23.36
CA SER A 211 25.61 -27.96 23.36
C SER A 211 25.06 -27.94 21.94
N PRO A 212 23.79 -28.33 21.71
CA PRO A 212 23.12 -28.10 20.43
C PRO A 212 23.19 -26.63 19.98
N LEU A 213 23.22 -25.70 20.94
CA LEU A 213 23.34 -24.27 20.68
C LEU A 213 24.62 -23.89 19.94
N ALA A 214 25.71 -24.66 20.04
CA ALA A 214 26.93 -24.42 19.27
C ALA A 214 26.74 -24.51 17.74
N PHE A 215 25.62 -25.07 17.29
CA PHE A 215 25.25 -25.19 15.88
C PHE A 215 24.09 -24.27 15.51
N ASP A 216 23.21 -23.94 16.46
CA ASP A 216 22.04 -23.09 16.24
C ASP A 216 22.36 -21.59 16.37
N VAL A 217 23.21 -21.19 17.30
CA VAL A 217 23.59 -19.79 17.53
C VAL A 217 24.25 -19.16 16.30
N PRO A 218 25.15 -19.83 15.56
CA PRO A 218 25.62 -19.35 14.27
C PRO A 218 24.51 -19.04 13.27
N VAL A 219 23.45 -19.86 13.24
CA VAL A 219 22.30 -19.66 12.35
C VAL A 219 21.49 -18.45 12.81
N PHE A 220 21.25 -18.32 14.12
CA PHE A 220 20.55 -17.18 14.69
C PHE A 220 21.30 -15.86 14.41
N ALA A 221 22.63 -15.89 14.47
CA ALA A 221 23.45 -14.75 14.12
C ALA A 221 23.29 -14.35 12.64
N VAL A 222 23.26 -15.31 11.71
CA VAL A 222 23.00 -15.05 10.29
C VAL A 222 21.59 -14.48 10.08
N LEU A 223 20.57 -15.05 10.72
CA LEU A 223 19.19 -14.54 10.66
C LEU A 223 19.09 -13.11 11.21
N ALA A 224 19.88 -12.77 12.22
CA ALA A 224 19.98 -11.42 12.77
C ALA A 224 20.78 -10.44 11.90
N GLY A 225 21.43 -10.91 10.83
CA GLY A 225 22.13 -10.08 9.85
C GLY A 225 23.66 -10.16 9.88
N ALA A 226 24.25 -11.12 10.59
CA ALA A 226 25.69 -11.36 10.52
C ALA A 226 26.07 -11.92 9.15
N GLY A 227 27.09 -11.34 8.52
CA GLY A 227 27.67 -11.82 7.27
C GLY A 227 28.84 -12.79 7.47
N HIS A 228 29.38 -12.86 8.68
CA HIS A 228 30.55 -13.67 9.02
C HIS A 228 30.35 -14.37 10.37
N ILE A 229 30.72 -15.64 10.45
CA ILE A 229 30.69 -16.46 11.67
C ILE A 229 32.10 -16.94 11.97
N GLU A 230 32.57 -16.73 13.19
CA GLU A 230 33.78 -17.33 13.74
C GLU A 230 33.42 -18.42 14.75
N LYS A 231 33.99 -19.62 14.59
CA LYS A 231 33.74 -20.76 15.47
C LYS A 231 35.05 -21.50 15.76
N HIS A 232 35.29 -21.80 17.04
CA HIS A 232 36.45 -22.56 17.47
C HIS A 232 36.40 -24.01 16.95
N VAL A 233 37.56 -24.56 16.60
CA VAL A 233 37.70 -25.95 16.13
C VAL A 233 38.85 -26.66 16.85
N CYS A 234 38.70 -27.96 17.09
CA CYS A 234 39.75 -28.81 17.66
C CYS A 234 39.63 -30.24 17.13
N LEU A 235 40.70 -31.04 17.15
CA LEU A 235 40.67 -32.43 16.63
C LEU A 235 39.82 -33.38 17.48
N ASP A 236 39.92 -33.26 18.80
CA ASP A 236 39.29 -34.14 19.79
C ASP A 236 39.22 -33.37 21.11
N ARG A 237 38.02 -33.01 21.58
CA ARG A 237 37.86 -32.22 22.82
C ARG A 237 38.37 -32.94 24.05
N LYS A 238 38.40 -34.27 24.07
CA LYS A 238 38.89 -35.04 25.23
C LYS A 238 40.41 -34.95 25.38
N LYS A 239 41.13 -34.75 24.26
CA LYS A 239 42.60 -34.69 24.23
C LYS A 239 43.15 -33.27 24.13
N THR A 240 42.35 -32.34 23.64
CA THR A 240 42.75 -30.95 23.44
C THR A 240 42.82 -30.24 24.78
N LYS A 241 43.96 -29.57 25.03
CA LYS A 241 44.25 -28.99 26.35
C LYS A 241 43.69 -27.59 26.57
N TYR A 242 43.69 -26.78 25.52
CA TYR A 242 43.31 -25.36 25.57
C TYR A 242 42.19 -25.08 24.57
N ASP A 243 41.30 -24.15 24.92
CA ASP A 243 40.21 -23.64 24.08
C ASP A 243 39.26 -24.69 23.49
N PHE A 244 39.14 -25.87 24.13
CA PHE A 244 38.30 -26.97 23.66
C PHE A 244 36.83 -26.80 24.07
N GLN A 245 36.54 -25.98 25.08
CA GLN A 245 35.21 -25.81 25.68
C GLN A 245 34.19 -25.35 24.63
N SER A 246 34.55 -24.34 23.84
CA SER A 246 33.68 -23.77 22.81
C SER A 246 33.94 -24.33 21.40
N ALA A 247 34.86 -25.29 21.29
CA ALA A 247 35.31 -25.83 20.01
C ALA A 247 34.40 -26.96 19.51
N VAL A 248 34.19 -26.98 18.19
CA VAL A 248 33.55 -28.11 17.49
C VAL A 248 34.60 -29.00 16.84
N GLU A 249 34.30 -30.29 16.76
CA GLU A 249 35.18 -31.27 16.12
C GLU A 249 34.89 -31.36 14.61
N PRO A 250 35.85 -31.76 13.77
CA PRO A 250 35.69 -31.69 12.32
C PRO A 250 34.51 -32.50 11.77
N HIS A 251 34.19 -33.63 12.39
CA HIS A 251 33.06 -34.46 11.99
C HIS A 251 31.69 -33.78 12.25
N GLU A 252 31.63 -32.86 13.23
CA GLU A 252 30.42 -32.12 13.60
C GLU A 252 30.17 -30.90 12.70
N LEU A 253 31.21 -30.38 12.04
CA LEU A 253 31.10 -29.24 11.13
C LEU A 253 30.15 -29.50 9.96
N THR A 254 29.91 -30.76 9.60
CA THR A 254 28.90 -31.14 8.60
C THR A 254 27.51 -30.64 9.00
N LEU A 255 27.15 -30.72 10.29
CA LEU A 255 25.88 -30.25 10.80
C LEU A 255 25.78 -28.72 10.74
N LEU A 256 26.82 -28.01 11.16
CA LEU A 256 26.87 -26.54 11.10
C LEU A 256 26.71 -26.05 9.65
N LEU A 257 27.48 -26.63 8.73
CA LEU A 257 27.43 -26.28 7.32
C LEU A 257 26.06 -26.59 6.70
N TYR A 258 25.43 -27.71 7.06
CA TYR A 258 24.08 -28.04 6.63
C TYR A 258 23.08 -26.96 7.10
N LYS A 259 23.08 -26.64 8.39
CA LYS A 259 22.17 -25.65 8.97
C LYS A 259 22.34 -24.25 8.36
N LEU A 260 23.59 -23.79 8.18
CA LEU A 260 23.87 -22.52 7.52
C LEU A 260 23.38 -22.50 6.06
N LYS A 261 23.53 -23.61 5.32
CA LYS A 261 23.00 -23.72 3.94
C LYS A 261 21.48 -23.67 3.90
N GLU A 262 20.79 -24.36 4.81
CA GLU A 262 19.32 -24.29 4.89
C GLU A 262 18.86 -22.87 5.26
N CYS A 263 19.54 -22.21 6.20
CA CYS A 263 19.27 -20.82 6.56
C CYS A 263 19.36 -19.89 5.34
N GLU A 264 20.42 -19.99 4.53
CA GLU A 264 20.57 -19.18 3.32
C GLU A 264 19.46 -19.43 2.28
N LYS A 265 18.90 -20.65 2.21
CA LYS A 265 17.79 -20.96 1.31
C LYS A 265 16.50 -20.27 1.74
N ILE A 266 16.23 -20.21 3.04
CA ILE A 266 14.96 -19.70 3.59
C ILE A 266 15.01 -18.21 3.91
N LEU A 267 16.19 -17.60 4.08
CA LEU A 267 16.34 -16.18 4.39
C LEU A 267 15.60 -15.32 3.35
N GLY A 268 15.67 -15.72 2.07
CA GLY A 268 14.94 -15.06 0.99
C GLY A 268 15.28 -13.58 0.84
N THR A 269 14.66 -12.93 -0.14
CA THR A 269 14.70 -11.46 -0.32
C THR A 269 13.43 -10.96 -1.02
N LYS A 270 12.80 -11.84 -1.81
CA LYS A 270 11.51 -11.58 -2.45
C LYS A 270 10.40 -11.65 -1.40
N LEU A 271 9.59 -10.58 -1.31
CA LEU A 271 8.39 -10.53 -0.48
C LEU A 271 7.33 -11.56 -0.95
N ILE A 272 7.12 -11.67 -2.25
CA ILE A 272 6.16 -12.60 -2.87
C ILE A 272 6.91 -13.47 -3.87
N SER A 273 6.78 -14.79 -3.72
CA SER A 273 7.36 -15.73 -4.68
C SER A 273 6.47 -15.90 -5.93
N GLU A 274 7.06 -16.32 -7.05
CA GLU A 274 6.28 -16.64 -8.26
C GLU A 274 5.24 -17.74 -8.01
N LYS A 275 5.59 -18.73 -7.17
CA LYS A 275 4.68 -19.83 -6.79
C LYS A 275 3.49 -19.31 -5.97
N GLU A 276 3.74 -18.41 -5.02
CA GLU A 276 2.70 -17.78 -4.19
C GLU A 276 1.77 -16.92 -5.04
N ALA A 277 2.32 -16.07 -5.92
CA ALA A 277 1.54 -15.26 -6.83
C ALA A 277 0.66 -16.12 -7.76
N ASN A 278 1.20 -17.22 -8.28
CA ASN A 278 0.46 -18.14 -9.13
C ASN A 278 -0.63 -18.91 -8.35
N TYR A 279 -0.38 -19.27 -7.09
CA TYR A 279 -1.39 -19.87 -6.23
C TYR A 279 -2.57 -18.92 -6.00
N LEU A 280 -2.33 -17.63 -5.74
CA LEU A 280 -3.41 -16.65 -5.61
C LEU A 280 -4.21 -16.52 -6.92
N LYS A 281 -3.55 -16.47 -8.08
CA LYS A 281 -4.23 -16.37 -9.39
C LYS A 281 -5.24 -17.49 -9.64
N THR A 282 -4.97 -18.71 -9.15
CA THR A 282 -5.86 -19.87 -9.34
C THR A 282 -6.90 -20.03 -8.23
N THR A 283 -6.73 -19.37 -7.09
CA THR A 283 -7.60 -19.50 -5.91
C THR A 283 -8.42 -18.24 -5.59
N ILE A 284 -8.16 -17.13 -6.28
CA ILE A 284 -8.92 -15.89 -6.12
C ILE A 284 -10.38 -16.09 -6.54
N GLU A 285 -11.30 -15.64 -5.70
CA GLU A 285 -12.71 -15.61 -6.02
C GLU A 285 -13.01 -14.46 -6.98
N LYS A 286 -13.90 -14.73 -7.95
CA LYS A 286 -14.36 -13.74 -8.92
C LYS A 286 -15.83 -13.43 -8.68
N PRO A 287 -16.28 -12.21 -9.00
CA PRO A 287 -17.70 -11.86 -9.07
C PRO A 287 -18.39 -12.68 -10.16
N ILE A 288 -19.45 -13.39 -9.78
CA ILE A 288 -20.32 -14.18 -10.67
C ILE A 288 -21.74 -13.65 -10.48
N THR A 289 -22.43 -13.33 -11.57
CA THR A 289 -23.81 -12.80 -11.51
C THR A 289 -24.72 -13.75 -10.72
N SER A 290 -25.38 -13.24 -9.67
CA SER A 290 -26.37 -13.99 -8.88
C SER A 290 -27.80 -13.80 -9.41
N VAL A 291 -27.98 -12.85 -10.33
CA VAL A 291 -29.23 -12.54 -11.05
C VAL A 291 -28.93 -12.24 -12.51
N ASP A 292 -29.97 -12.26 -13.35
CA ASP A 292 -29.87 -11.76 -14.72
C ASP A 292 -29.69 -10.24 -14.69
N ILE A 293 -28.70 -9.73 -15.43
CA ILE A 293 -28.38 -8.31 -15.57
C ILE A 293 -28.79 -7.85 -16.96
N ARG A 294 -29.48 -6.70 -17.06
CA ARG A 294 -29.89 -6.12 -18.35
C ARG A 294 -28.82 -5.17 -18.89
N ALA A 295 -28.74 -5.06 -20.21
CA ALA A 295 -27.97 -4.02 -20.87
C ALA A 295 -28.36 -2.66 -20.30
N ARG A 296 -27.37 -1.79 -20.10
CA ARG A 296 -27.47 -0.42 -19.55
C ARG A 296 -27.67 -0.34 -18.03
N ASP A 297 -27.76 -1.47 -17.32
CA ASP A 297 -27.73 -1.45 -15.86
C ASP A 297 -26.37 -0.95 -15.35
N VAL A 298 -26.40 -0.22 -14.23
CA VAL A 298 -25.19 0.10 -13.47
C VAL A 298 -24.65 -1.15 -12.78
N ILE A 299 -23.33 -1.18 -12.56
CA ILE A 299 -22.71 -2.29 -11.83
C ILE A 299 -23.11 -2.17 -10.35
N ASN A 300 -23.85 -3.16 -9.85
CA ASN A 300 -24.23 -3.27 -8.45
C ASN A 300 -23.62 -4.54 -7.84
N LEU A 301 -22.75 -4.38 -6.85
CA LEU A 301 -22.04 -5.51 -6.23
C LEU A 301 -22.96 -6.52 -5.52
N LYS A 302 -24.21 -6.15 -5.19
CA LYS A 302 -25.20 -7.09 -4.63
C LYS A 302 -25.72 -8.10 -5.65
N ASN A 303 -25.56 -7.82 -6.94
CA ASN A 303 -25.97 -8.71 -8.02
C ASN A 303 -24.91 -9.79 -8.33
N PHE A 304 -23.92 -9.97 -7.44
CA PHE A 304 -22.86 -10.95 -7.61
C PHE A 304 -22.67 -11.80 -6.36
N ASP A 305 -22.43 -13.08 -6.58
CA ASP A 305 -21.75 -13.96 -5.64
C ASP A 305 -20.23 -13.92 -5.91
N PHE A 306 -19.43 -14.25 -4.90
CA PHE A 306 -17.97 -14.32 -5.03
C PHE A 306 -17.55 -15.77 -4.87
N ARG A 307 -17.12 -16.40 -5.98
CA ARG A 307 -16.76 -17.83 -6.00
C ARG A 307 -15.55 -18.06 -6.90
N ARG A 308 -14.86 -19.19 -6.69
CA ARG A 308 -13.79 -19.63 -7.59
C ARG A 308 -14.40 -20.17 -8.89
N THR A 309 -13.81 -19.80 -10.02
CA THR A 309 -14.27 -20.23 -11.34
C THR A 309 -13.15 -20.16 -12.37
N SER A 310 -13.17 -21.06 -13.35
CA SER A 310 -12.29 -21.02 -14.52
C SER A 310 -12.72 -19.99 -15.55
N GLN A 311 -13.93 -19.42 -15.43
CA GLN A 311 -14.38 -18.36 -16.32
C GLN A 311 -13.45 -17.13 -16.23
N GLU A 312 -13.14 -16.57 -17.39
CA GLU A 312 -12.43 -15.29 -17.49
C GLU A 312 -13.34 -14.14 -17.04
N GLY A 313 -12.80 -13.20 -16.29
CA GLY A 313 -13.55 -12.04 -15.86
C GLY A 313 -12.76 -11.14 -14.94
N LEU A 314 -13.32 -9.96 -14.69
CA LEU A 314 -12.77 -8.94 -13.82
C LEU A 314 -12.82 -9.39 -12.37
N THR A 315 -11.80 -8.99 -11.62
CA THR A 315 -11.78 -9.06 -10.15
C THR A 315 -12.70 -8.00 -9.54
N VAL A 316 -12.96 -8.12 -8.23
CA VAL A 316 -13.71 -7.10 -7.46
C VAL A 316 -13.05 -5.73 -7.58
N GLY A 317 -11.72 -5.67 -7.50
CA GLY A 317 -10.96 -4.42 -7.60
C GLY A 317 -11.15 -3.75 -8.96
N GLU A 318 -11.06 -4.54 -10.04
CA GLU A 318 -11.29 -4.04 -11.39
C GLU A 318 -12.74 -3.61 -11.62
N LEU A 319 -13.73 -4.35 -11.09
CA LEU A 319 -15.14 -3.92 -11.17
C LEU A 319 -15.38 -2.60 -10.44
N LYS A 320 -14.84 -2.42 -9.23
CA LYS A 320 -14.93 -1.14 -8.50
C LYS A 320 -14.29 0.01 -9.28
N GLU A 321 -13.22 -0.26 -10.01
CA GLU A 321 -12.59 0.73 -10.89
C GLU A 321 -13.49 1.07 -12.09
N MET A 322 -14.16 0.07 -12.69
CA MET A 322 -15.16 0.32 -13.73
C MET A 322 -16.36 1.13 -13.20
N MET A 323 -16.81 0.87 -11.97
CA MET A 323 -17.85 1.65 -11.29
C MET A 323 -17.42 3.12 -11.13
N LYS A 324 -16.24 3.40 -10.57
CA LYS A 324 -15.72 4.78 -10.45
C LYS A 324 -15.61 5.47 -11.80
N LYS A 325 -15.22 4.72 -12.83
CA LYS A 325 -15.19 5.20 -14.21
C LYS A 325 -16.56 5.21 -14.89
N ARG A 326 -17.67 5.06 -14.17
CA ARG A 326 -19.04 5.22 -14.68
C ARG A 326 -19.35 4.29 -15.86
N TYR A 327 -18.98 3.03 -15.74
CA TYR A 327 -19.35 1.99 -16.70
C TYR A 327 -20.71 1.38 -16.34
N VAL A 328 -21.44 0.99 -17.38
CA VAL A 328 -22.70 0.23 -17.35
C VAL A 328 -22.54 -1.02 -18.22
N PHE A 329 -23.48 -1.95 -18.11
CA PHE A 329 -23.52 -3.12 -18.97
C PHE A 329 -23.79 -2.73 -20.43
N SER A 330 -23.02 -3.28 -21.38
CA SER A 330 -23.23 -3.04 -22.81
C SER A 330 -24.24 -4.01 -23.43
N LYS A 331 -24.52 -5.12 -22.75
CA LYS A 331 -25.41 -6.22 -23.17
C LYS A 331 -25.96 -6.93 -21.94
N ASP A 332 -27.02 -7.71 -22.14
CA ASP A 332 -27.56 -8.59 -21.10
C ASP A 332 -26.53 -9.64 -20.69
N VAL A 333 -26.52 -10.00 -19.40
CA VAL A 333 -25.66 -11.04 -18.83
C VAL A 333 -26.53 -11.96 -17.99
N LYS A 334 -26.45 -13.27 -18.26
CA LYS A 334 -27.24 -14.26 -17.53
C LYS A 334 -26.62 -14.57 -16.16
N THR A 335 -27.45 -15.04 -15.24
CA THR A 335 -27.02 -15.57 -13.95
C THR A 335 -25.93 -16.65 -14.11
N GLY A 336 -24.95 -16.70 -13.22
CA GLY A 336 -23.86 -17.68 -13.21
C GLY A 336 -22.65 -17.33 -14.09
N GLN A 337 -22.56 -16.09 -14.58
CA GLN A 337 -21.49 -15.64 -15.48
C GLN A 337 -20.55 -14.63 -14.80
N THR A 338 -19.26 -14.70 -15.13
CA THR A 338 -18.30 -13.65 -14.78
C THR A 338 -18.42 -12.44 -15.71
N ILE A 339 -17.98 -11.28 -15.23
CA ILE A 339 -18.02 -10.05 -16.03
C ILE A 339 -16.70 -9.85 -16.77
N LYS A 340 -16.75 -9.88 -18.10
CA LYS A 340 -15.63 -9.46 -18.96
C LYS A 340 -15.70 -7.97 -19.21
N LYS A 341 -14.54 -7.31 -19.38
CA LYS A 341 -14.47 -5.89 -19.74
C LYS A 341 -15.26 -5.54 -21.01
N SER A 342 -15.32 -6.45 -21.98
CA SER A 342 -16.09 -6.31 -23.22
C SER A 342 -17.61 -6.29 -23.01
N SER A 343 -18.11 -6.74 -21.87
CA SER A 343 -19.53 -6.68 -21.49
C SER A 343 -19.91 -5.33 -20.85
N LEU A 344 -18.98 -4.39 -20.77
CA LEU A 344 -19.18 -3.07 -20.19
C LEU A 344 -18.92 -1.97 -21.22
N LYS A 345 -19.63 -0.85 -21.09
CA LYS A 345 -19.39 0.40 -21.84
C LYS A 345 -19.41 1.60 -20.90
N LYS A 346 -18.80 2.70 -21.30
CA LYS A 346 -18.97 3.98 -20.60
C LYS A 346 -20.43 4.41 -20.68
N ALA A 347 -21.02 4.79 -19.56
CA ALA A 347 -22.38 5.28 -19.53
C ALA A 347 -22.52 6.59 -20.31
N ARG A 348 -23.58 6.73 -21.09
CA ARG A 348 -23.99 8.03 -21.64
C ARG A 348 -24.93 8.72 -20.65
N ILE A 349 -24.55 9.90 -20.17
CA ILE A 349 -25.22 10.59 -19.07
C ILE A 349 -25.88 11.85 -19.64
N GLY A 350 -27.17 12.06 -19.35
CA GLY A 350 -27.88 13.26 -19.79
C GLY A 350 -28.54 14.01 -18.65
N VAL A 351 -28.49 15.35 -18.71
CA VAL A 351 -29.29 16.22 -17.85
C VAL A 351 -30.63 16.48 -18.54
N LEU A 352 -31.73 16.08 -17.91
CA LEU A 352 -33.08 16.28 -18.40
C LEU A 352 -33.75 17.38 -17.58
N ILE A 353 -33.89 18.55 -18.20
CA ILE A 353 -34.55 19.72 -17.61
C ILE A 353 -36.04 19.63 -17.94
N ALA A 354 -36.86 19.23 -16.97
CA ALA A 354 -38.32 19.19 -17.10
C ALA A 354 -38.91 20.60 -16.98
N CYS A 355 -39.55 21.12 -18.03
CA CYS A 355 -40.13 22.47 -18.01
C CYS A 355 -41.45 22.52 -18.79
N ARG A 356 -42.44 23.25 -18.27
CA ARG A 356 -43.73 23.55 -18.91
C ARG A 356 -44.07 25.03 -18.68
N MET A 357 -44.87 25.62 -19.57
CA MET A 357 -45.39 26.98 -19.48
C MET A 357 -46.58 27.10 -18.53
N LYS A 358 -47.36 26.01 -18.40
CA LYS A 358 -48.53 25.92 -17.52
C LYS A 358 -48.12 26.11 -16.06
N SER A 359 -48.61 27.19 -15.44
CA SER A 359 -48.46 27.49 -14.02
C SER A 359 -49.64 28.31 -13.54
N THR A 360 -50.26 27.90 -12.44
CA THR A 360 -51.46 28.53 -11.87
C THR A 360 -51.13 29.65 -10.89
N ARG A 361 -50.05 29.51 -10.11
CA ARG A 361 -49.64 30.46 -9.06
C ARG A 361 -48.83 31.64 -9.60
N LEU A 362 -47.95 31.37 -10.56
CA LEU A 362 -47.15 32.39 -11.26
C LEU A 362 -47.16 32.08 -12.76
N LYS A 363 -48.02 32.76 -13.50
CA LYS A 363 -48.21 32.51 -14.94
C LYS A 363 -46.91 32.70 -15.72
N HIS A 364 -46.61 31.77 -16.63
CA HIS A 364 -45.43 31.82 -17.51
C HIS A 364 -44.07 31.88 -16.78
N LYS A 365 -43.99 31.36 -15.54
CA LYS A 365 -42.80 31.43 -14.68
C LYS A 365 -41.47 31.07 -15.36
N ALA A 366 -41.47 30.08 -16.25
CA ALA A 366 -40.27 29.64 -16.96
C ALA A 366 -39.58 30.76 -17.76
N VAL A 367 -40.35 31.72 -18.30
CA VAL A 367 -39.85 32.80 -19.15
C VAL A 367 -39.74 34.15 -18.46
N LEU A 368 -40.14 34.24 -17.19
CA LEU A 368 -40.01 35.49 -16.43
C LEU A 368 -38.53 35.84 -16.19
N PRO A 369 -38.16 37.13 -16.27
CA PRO A 369 -36.78 37.58 -16.13
C PRO A 369 -36.29 37.52 -14.68
N ILE A 370 -35.08 36.98 -14.49
CA ILE A 370 -34.28 37.04 -13.27
C ILE A 370 -32.98 37.78 -13.61
N GLY A 371 -32.99 39.09 -13.41
CA GLY A 371 -32.02 40.01 -14.00
C GLY A 371 -32.04 39.92 -15.53
N LYS A 372 -30.87 39.67 -16.14
CA LYS A 372 -30.72 39.67 -17.61
C LYS A 372 -31.16 38.39 -18.33
N PHE A 373 -31.51 37.34 -17.60
CA PHE A 373 -31.84 36.03 -18.15
C PHE A 373 -33.21 35.58 -17.63
N SER A 374 -33.99 34.88 -18.44
CA SER A 374 -35.20 34.23 -17.94
C SER A 374 -34.87 33.08 -16.97
N SER A 375 -35.87 32.68 -16.17
CA SER A 375 -35.72 31.55 -15.22
C SER A 375 -35.16 30.28 -15.89
N ILE A 376 -35.70 29.90 -17.04
CA ILE A 376 -35.24 28.70 -17.75
C ILE A 376 -33.82 28.86 -18.28
N GLU A 377 -33.42 30.06 -18.70
CA GLU A 377 -32.03 30.32 -19.13
C GLU A 377 -31.06 30.18 -17.96
N ARG A 378 -31.42 30.67 -16.76
CA ARG A 378 -30.62 30.49 -15.54
C ARG A 378 -30.44 28.99 -15.22
N CYS A 379 -31.53 28.23 -15.27
CA CYS A 379 -31.49 26.78 -15.06
C CYS A 379 -30.57 26.08 -16.07
N ILE A 380 -30.70 26.40 -17.37
CA ILE A 380 -29.85 25.84 -18.44
C ILE A 380 -28.37 26.21 -18.23
N ILE A 381 -28.06 27.47 -17.91
CA ILE A 381 -26.69 27.94 -17.68
C ILE A 381 -26.03 27.15 -16.56
N ASN A 382 -26.74 26.91 -15.45
CA ASN A 382 -26.21 26.16 -14.33
C ASN A 382 -26.12 24.65 -14.61
N ALA A 383 -27.11 24.06 -15.30
CA ALA A 383 -27.06 22.68 -15.76
C ALA A 383 -25.84 22.40 -16.68
N LYS A 384 -25.44 23.38 -17.51
CA LYS A 384 -24.23 23.30 -18.38
C LYS A 384 -22.90 23.23 -17.62
N LYS A 385 -22.92 23.44 -16.31
CA LYS A 385 -21.74 23.28 -15.46
C LYS A 385 -21.55 21.85 -14.98
N ILE A 386 -22.54 20.97 -15.15
CA ILE A 386 -22.42 19.52 -14.90
C ILE A 386 -21.59 18.92 -16.03
N LYS A 387 -20.26 18.91 -15.86
CA LYS A 387 -19.29 18.50 -16.90
C LYS A 387 -19.34 17.01 -17.19
N SER A 388 -19.91 16.23 -16.28
CA SER A 388 -20.09 14.79 -16.43
C SER A 388 -21.24 14.39 -17.35
N ALA A 389 -22.07 15.33 -17.79
CA ALA A 389 -23.16 15.06 -18.71
C ALA A 389 -22.69 15.17 -20.17
N ASP A 390 -23.01 14.16 -20.97
CA ASP A 390 -22.77 14.14 -22.43
C ASP A 390 -23.81 14.98 -23.18
N GLU A 391 -25.03 15.04 -22.66
CA GLU A 391 -26.14 15.77 -23.27
C GLU A 391 -26.90 16.58 -22.21
N ILE A 392 -27.40 17.74 -22.62
CA ILE A 392 -28.35 18.53 -21.83
C ILE A 392 -29.58 18.70 -22.69
N ILE A 393 -30.74 18.33 -22.14
CA ILE A 393 -31.99 18.22 -22.86
C ILE A 393 -33.05 19.03 -22.12
N LEU A 394 -33.64 20.02 -22.81
CA LEU A 394 -34.86 20.66 -22.37
C LEU A 394 -36.05 19.77 -22.77
N ALA A 395 -36.66 19.13 -21.78
CA ALA A 395 -37.79 18.21 -21.95
C ALA A 395 -39.12 18.88 -21.55
N THR A 396 -40.00 19.06 -22.53
CA THR A 396 -41.29 19.77 -22.36
C THR A 396 -42.46 18.99 -22.99
N SER A 397 -43.69 19.50 -22.92
CA SER A 397 -44.83 18.84 -23.59
C SER A 397 -44.87 19.13 -25.10
N ALA A 398 -45.62 18.32 -25.82
CA ALA A 398 -45.94 18.54 -27.23
C ALA A 398 -47.02 19.63 -27.46
N LEU A 399 -47.57 20.23 -26.39
CA LEU A 399 -48.58 21.29 -26.52
C LEU A 399 -47.99 22.53 -27.19
N ALA A 400 -48.84 23.27 -27.91
CA ALA A 400 -48.44 24.46 -28.66
C ALA A 400 -47.86 25.56 -27.74
N GLU A 401 -48.46 25.75 -26.56
CA GLU A 401 -48.00 26.75 -25.57
C GLU A 401 -46.56 26.51 -25.11
N ASP A 402 -46.14 25.25 -25.02
CA ASP A 402 -44.81 24.85 -24.56
C ASP A 402 -43.73 24.99 -25.64
N GLN A 403 -44.11 25.09 -26.92
CA GLN A 403 -43.15 25.16 -28.02
C GLN A 403 -42.29 26.43 -28.00
N ILE A 404 -42.73 27.48 -27.29
CA ILE A 404 -41.90 28.67 -27.04
C ILE A 404 -40.58 28.31 -26.35
N LEU A 405 -40.55 27.23 -25.56
CA LEU A 405 -39.36 26.79 -24.84
C LEU A 405 -38.23 26.31 -25.77
N LYS A 406 -38.58 25.85 -26.98
CA LYS A 406 -37.62 25.42 -28.01
C LYS A 406 -36.61 26.50 -28.35
N LYS A 407 -37.02 27.78 -28.34
CA LYS A 407 -36.12 28.91 -28.66
C LYS A 407 -34.96 29.02 -27.65
N TYR A 408 -35.19 28.71 -26.39
CA TYR A 408 -34.15 28.75 -25.35
C TYR A 408 -33.18 27.58 -25.49
N ALA A 409 -33.68 26.38 -25.82
CA ALA A 409 -32.82 25.24 -26.11
C ALA A 409 -31.87 25.54 -27.28
N LEU A 410 -32.40 26.10 -28.38
CA LEU A 410 -31.62 26.52 -29.55
C LEU A 410 -30.62 27.62 -29.19
N LYS A 411 -31.04 28.66 -28.47
CA LYS A 411 -30.18 29.77 -28.02
C LYS A 411 -28.97 29.28 -27.23
N HIS A 412 -29.17 28.32 -26.33
CA HIS A 412 -28.11 27.79 -25.47
C HIS A 412 -27.36 26.58 -26.06
N LYS A 413 -27.71 26.17 -27.29
CA LYS A 413 -27.14 25.02 -28.01
C LYS A 413 -27.26 23.71 -27.23
N ILE A 414 -28.43 23.47 -26.65
CA ILE A 414 -28.78 22.22 -25.96
C ILE A 414 -29.85 21.46 -26.75
N ARG A 415 -30.04 20.18 -26.43
CA ARG A 415 -31.08 19.36 -27.08
C ARG A 415 -32.46 19.78 -26.62
N PHE A 416 -33.45 19.50 -27.47
CA PHE A 416 -34.86 19.73 -27.17
C PHE A 416 -35.65 18.44 -27.37
N PHE A 417 -36.59 18.17 -26.46
CA PHE A 417 -37.52 17.06 -26.57
C PHE A 417 -38.90 17.51 -26.12
N ALA A 418 -39.91 17.24 -26.95
CA ALA A 418 -41.31 17.47 -26.63
C ALA A 418 -42.01 16.10 -26.60
N GLY A 419 -42.70 15.80 -25.50
CA GLY A 419 -43.37 14.52 -25.29
C GLY A 419 -44.71 14.69 -24.59
N ASP A 420 -45.13 13.69 -23.82
CA ASP A 420 -46.42 13.69 -23.13
C ASP A 420 -46.58 14.93 -22.21
N PRO A 421 -47.77 15.57 -22.20
CA PRO A 421 -48.03 16.74 -21.36
C PRO A 421 -48.09 16.45 -19.86
N GLU A 422 -48.53 15.26 -19.45
CA GLU A 422 -48.77 14.93 -18.04
C GLU A 422 -47.85 13.78 -17.56
N ASP A 423 -47.47 12.83 -18.43
CA ASP A 423 -46.55 11.76 -18.08
C ASP A 423 -45.07 12.16 -18.22
N VAL A 424 -44.49 12.58 -17.09
CA VAL A 424 -43.09 13.00 -17.01
C VAL A 424 -42.13 11.82 -17.21
N ILE A 425 -42.47 10.62 -16.75
CA ILE A 425 -41.62 9.42 -16.89
C ILE A 425 -41.58 9.00 -18.36
N ALA A 426 -42.73 8.91 -19.03
CA ALA A 426 -42.80 8.60 -20.45
C ALA A 426 -42.05 9.65 -21.29
N ARG A 427 -42.19 10.94 -20.97
CA ARG A 427 -41.42 12.01 -21.61
C ARG A 427 -39.91 11.86 -21.41
N PHE A 428 -39.47 11.49 -20.21
CA PHE A 428 -38.04 11.26 -19.90
C PHE A 428 -37.51 10.03 -20.63
N LEU A 429 -38.29 8.95 -20.69
CA LEU A 429 -37.95 7.76 -21.45
C LEU A 429 -37.83 8.06 -22.94
N GLY A 430 -38.78 8.79 -23.53
CA GLY A 430 -38.69 9.22 -24.92
C GLY A 430 -37.43 10.06 -25.22
N ALA A 431 -37.05 10.96 -24.31
CA ALA A 431 -35.81 11.72 -24.43
C ALA A 431 -34.56 10.83 -24.31
N THR A 432 -34.52 9.91 -23.34
CA THR A 432 -33.38 9.02 -23.11
C THR A 432 -33.21 7.99 -24.23
N GLU A 433 -34.30 7.55 -24.87
CA GLU A 433 -34.25 6.68 -26.04
C GLU A 433 -33.75 7.44 -27.27
N LYS A 434 -34.31 8.61 -27.56
CA LYS A 434 -33.89 9.45 -28.69
C LYS A 434 -32.40 9.80 -28.67
N TYR A 435 -31.85 10.05 -27.47
CA TYR A 435 -30.45 10.46 -27.30
C TYR A 435 -29.56 9.36 -26.71
N ASN A 436 -30.06 8.12 -26.65
CA ASN A 436 -29.34 6.92 -26.20
C ASN A 436 -28.66 7.04 -24.82
N LEU A 437 -29.35 7.60 -23.82
CA LEU A 437 -28.82 7.87 -22.49
C LEU A 437 -28.99 6.67 -21.54
N ASP A 438 -27.95 6.31 -20.81
CA ASP A 438 -28.00 5.24 -19.80
C ASP A 438 -28.41 5.78 -18.41
N ILE A 439 -28.02 7.03 -18.11
CA ILE A 439 -28.32 7.72 -16.85
C ILE A 439 -29.01 9.06 -17.14
N ALA A 440 -30.05 9.35 -16.37
CA ALA A 440 -30.76 10.63 -16.39
C ALA A 440 -30.51 11.41 -15.09
N ILE A 441 -29.98 12.62 -15.22
CA ILE A 441 -29.91 13.62 -14.16
C ILE A 441 -31.13 14.53 -14.32
N ARG A 442 -32.12 14.37 -13.46
CA ARG A 442 -33.32 15.20 -13.46
C ARG A 442 -33.04 16.55 -12.84
N VAL A 443 -33.47 17.58 -13.55
CA VAL A 443 -33.53 18.97 -13.10
C VAL A 443 -34.92 19.51 -13.45
N THR A 444 -35.51 20.37 -12.62
CA THR A 444 -36.77 21.04 -12.95
C THR A 444 -36.51 22.47 -13.40
N GLY A 445 -37.23 22.94 -14.43
CA GLY A 445 -36.99 24.23 -15.07
C GLY A 445 -37.35 25.45 -14.22
N ASP A 446 -38.01 25.23 -13.09
CA ASP A 446 -38.30 26.20 -12.04
C ASP A 446 -37.23 26.26 -10.94
N CYS A 447 -36.06 25.66 -11.19
CA CYS A 447 -34.87 25.76 -10.35
C CYS A 447 -33.78 26.59 -11.05
N PRO A 448 -33.83 27.95 -10.99
CA PRO A 448 -32.86 28.83 -11.64
C PRO A 448 -31.40 28.58 -11.25
N ILE A 449 -31.15 28.02 -10.06
CA ILE A 449 -29.82 27.81 -9.48
C ILE A 449 -29.57 26.36 -9.07
N VAL A 450 -30.01 25.41 -9.90
CA VAL A 450 -29.62 24.00 -9.77
C VAL A 450 -28.10 23.87 -9.54
N SER A 451 -27.69 23.13 -8.52
CA SER A 451 -26.28 22.99 -8.18
C SER A 451 -25.63 21.89 -9.01
N TYR A 452 -24.60 22.28 -9.76
CA TYR A 452 -23.77 21.33 -10.49
C TYR A 452 -22.86 20.54 -9.55
N GLU A 453 -22.38 21.14 -8.47
CA GLU A 453 -21.53 20.50 -7.45
C GLU A 453 -22.28 19.34 -6.78
N MET A 454 -23.55 19.59 -6.41
CA MET A 454 -24.42 18.57 -5.84
C MET A 454 -24.68 17.46 -6.84
N ALA A 455 -25.01 17.79 -8.09
CA ALA A 455 -25.27 16.81 -9.15
C ALA A 455 -24.06 15.90 -9.41
N GLU A 456 -22.85 16.47 -9.49
CA GLU A 456 -21.60 15.74 -9.66
C GLU A 456 -21.32 14.80 -8.47
N PHE A 457 -21.50 15.30 -7.24
CA PHE A 457 -21.32 14.53 -6.02
C PHE A 457 -22.24 13.31 -5.95
N ILE A 458 -23.54 13.51 -6.17
CA ILE A 458 -24.50 12.40 -6.11
C ILE A 458 -24.37 11.45 -7.31
N LEU A 459 -23.94 11.93 -8.48
CA LEU A 459 -23.67 11.11 -9.65
C LEU A 459 -22.48 10.17 -9.42
N GLN A 460 -21.38 10.65 -8.83
CA GLN A 460 -20.26 9.78 -8.47
C GLN A 460 -20.72 8.67 -7.51
N ARG A 461 -21.45 9.06 -6.47
CA ARG A 461 -21.98 8.15 -5.47
C ARG A 461 -22.97 7.12 -6.05
N HIS A 462 -23.76 7.53 -7.05
CA HIS A 462 -24.68 6.65 -7.78
C HIS A 462 -23.96 5.44 -8.38
N PHE A 463 -22.84 5.69 -9.08
CA PHE A 463 -22.03 4.64 -9.69
C PHE A 463 -21.21 3.84 -8.69
N GLU A 464 -20.58 4.50 -7.71
CA GLU A 464 -19.73 3.83 -6.71
C GLU A 464 -20.51 2.85 -5.83
N LYS A 465 -21.82 3.03 -5.71
CA LYS A 465 -22.70 2.13 -4.97
C LYS A 465 -23.56 1.23 -5.85
N GLY A 466 -23.61 1.48 -7.16
CA GLY A 466 -24.49 0.75 -8.07
C GLY A 466 -25.97 0.99 -7.78
N ASN A 467 -26.35 2.25 -7.55
CA ASN A 467 -27.71 2.62 -7.19
C ASN A 467 -28.61 2.70 -8.42
N ASP A 468 -29.89 2.36 -8.26
CA ASP A 468 -30.94 2.61 -9.24
C ASP A 468 -31.36 4.08 -9.25
N TYR A 469 -31.39 4.67 -8.05
CA TYR A 469 -31.74 6.07 -7.82
C TYR A 469 -30.83 6.69 -6.76
N THR A 470 -30.42 7.93 -6.98
CA THR A 470 -29.67 8.70 -5.98
C THR A 470 -30.14 10.14 -5.94
N GLY A 471 -30.50 10.61 -4.74
CA GLY A 471 -30.90 11.99 -4.49
C GLY A 471 -30.33 12.49 -3.15
N PRO A 472 -30.32 13.80 -2.91
CA PRO A 472 -29.83 14.36 -1.65
C PRO A 472 -30.82 14.15 -0.49
N LYS A 473 -30.33 13.85 0.71
CA LYS A 473 -31.14 13.65 1.93
C LYS A 473 -31.61 14.97 2.55
N ALA A 474 -30.71 15.95 2.66
CA ALA A 474 -30.97 17.28 3.19
C ALA A 474 -30.27 18.32 2.31
N PHE A 475 -30.99 19.36 1.90
CA PHE A 475 -30.54 20.35 0.91
C PHE A 475 -31.48 21.56 0.88
N ALA A 476 -31.00 22.68 0.34
CA ALA A 476 -31.83 23.84 0.01
C ALA A 476 -32.68 23.54 -1.24
N VAL A 477 -34.00 23.62 -1.11
CA VAL A 477 -34.92 23.18 -2.18
C VAL A 477 -34.73 24.05 -3.41
N GLY A 478 -34.66 23.42 -4.58
CA GLY A 478 -34.40 24.10 -5.85
C GLY A 478 -32.93 24.21 -6.24
N GLN A 479 -32.03 23.63 -5.43
CA GLN A 479 -30.65 23.33 -5.85
C GLN A 479 -30.44 21.86 -6.21
N ASN A 480 -31.38 20.98 -5.87
CA ASN A 480 -31.19 19.54 -6.03
C ASN A 480 -31.23 19.08 -7.49
N SER A 481 -30.50 18.00 -7.72
CA SER A 481 -30.69 17.11 -8.87
C SER A 481 -31.00 15.71 -8.35
N GLU A 482 -31.54 14.87 -9.21
CA GLU A 482 -31.84 13.48 -8.90
C GLU A 482 -31.29 12.59 -10.02
N ILE A 483 -30.61 11.50 -9.66
CA ILE A 483 -29.97 10.60 -10.63
C ILE A 483 -30.79 9.33 -10.74
N TYR A 484 -31.16 8.96 -11.96
CA TYR A 484 -31.88 7.74 -12.28
C TYR A 484 -31.11 6.92 -13.30
N SER A 485 -30.96 5.63 -13.04
CA SER A 485 -30.68 4.69 -14.12
C SER A 485 -31.89 4.60 -15.04
N VAL A 486 -31.71 4.66 -16.36
CA VAL A 486 -32.85 4.66 -17.29
C VAL A 486 -33.67 3.38 -17.19
N ASN A 487 -33.01 2.24 -16.95
CA ASN A 487 -33.69 0.96 -16.71
C ASN A 487 -34.56 0.96 -15.44
N THR A 488 -34.28 1.83 -14.46
CA THR A 488 -35.14 1.99 -13.27
C THR A 488 -36.48 2.58 -13.67
N LEU A 489 -36.48 3.61 -14.52
CA LEU A 489 -37.72 4.23 -15.02
C LEU A 489 -38.52 3.27 -15.90
N LYS A 490 -37.85 2.47 -16.73
CA LYS A 490 -38.50 1.40 -17.51
C LYS A 490 -39.16 0.35 -16.62
N ARG A 491 -38.45 -0.11 -15.58
CA ARG A 491 -38.97 -1.07 -14.60
C ARG A 491 -40.22 -0.56 -13.88
N VAL A 492 -40.30 0.73 -13.55
CA VAL A 492 -41.53 1.31 -12.95
C VAL A 492 -42.74 1.08 -13.84
N LEU A 493 -42.63 1.38 -15.15
CA LEU A 493 -43.71 1.17 -16.11
C LEU A 493 -43.99 -0.33 -16.35
N GLU A 494 -42.96 -1.18 -16.39
CA GLU A 494 -43.13 -2.64 -16.51
C GLU A 494 -43.94 -3.22 -15.34
N TYR A 495 -43.76 -2.71 -14.12
CA TYR A 495 -44.47 -3.23 -12.94
C TYR A 495 -45.89 -2.69 -12.77
N LEU A 496 -46.12 -1.40 -13.05
CA LEU A 496 -47.38 -0.74 -12.75
C LEU A 496 -48.29 -0.58 -13.98
N GLY A 497 -47.75 -0.74 -15.19
CA GLY A 497 -48.47 -0.50 -16.45
C GLY A 497 -48.63 0.97 -16.81
N ASP A 498 -48.73 1.86 -15.81
CA ASP A 498 -48.77 3.32 -15.98
C ASP A 498 -48.00 4.07 -14.88
N ALA A 499 -47.79 5.38 -15.09
CA ALA A 499 -47.19 6.29 -14.11
C ALA A 499 -48.08 7.52 -13.86
N ARG A 500 -49.29 7.28 -13.31
CA ARG A 500 -50.31 8.33 -13.06
C ARG A 500 -49.82 9.53 -12.24
N HIS A 501 -48.79 9.35 -11.43
CA HIS A 501 -48.18 10.38 -10.59
C HIS A 501 -46.72 10.67 -10.98
N SER A 502 -46.37 10.51 -12.26
CA SER A 502 -45.02 10.71 -12.81
C SER A 502 -44.40 12.09 -12.53
N GLU A 503 -45.18 13.13 -12.26
CA GLU A 503 -44.67 14.43 -11.77
C GLU A 503 -43.88 14.28 -10.45
N TYR A 504 -44.28 13.31 -9.63
CA TYR A 504 -43.66 12.89 -8.38
C TYR A 504 -42.79 11.64 -8.55
N MET A 505 -42.14 11.48 -9.71
CA MET A 505 -41.42 10.24 -10.09
C MET A 505 -40.50 9.65 -9.02
N THR A 506 -39.89 10.49 -8.18
CA THR A 506 -39.04 10.06 -7.05
C THR A 506 -39.74 9.08 -6.09
N TRP A 507 -41.05 9.24 -5.87
CA TRP A 507 -41.82 8.38 -4.97
C TRP A 507 -41.85 6.91 -5.41
N TYR A 508 -41.84 6.64 -6.72
CA TYR A 508 -41.79 5.26 -7.23
C TYR A 508 -40.53 4.51 -6.77
N MET A 509 -39.44 5.20 -6.45
CA MET A 509 -38.24 4.58 -5.90
C MET A 509 -38.25 4.62 -4.36
N LEU A 510 -38.65 5.74 -3.75
CA LEU A 510 -38.66 5.88 -2.29
C LEU A 510 -39.60 4.90 -1.59
N THR A 511 -40.75 4.61 -2.19
CA THR A 511 -41.75 3.67 -1.67
C THR A 511 -41.35 2.19 -1.88
N ASN A 512 -40.42 1.93 -2.82
CA ASN A 512 -40.06 0.60 -3.28
C ASN A 512 -38.57 0.28 -3.09
N LYS A 513 -38.03 0.59 -1.90
CA LYS A 513 -36.61 0.32 -1.55
C LYS A 513 -36.28 -1.18 -1.43
N ASP A 514 -37.30 -2.02 -1.35
CA ASP A 514 -37.24 -3.48 -1.43
C ASP A 514 -36.96 -3.97 -2.87
N ILE A 515 -37.23 -3.14 -3.87
CA ILE A 515 -37.06 -3.46 -5.30
C ILE A 515 -35.90 -2.68 -5.91
N PHE A 516 -35.77 -1.40 -5.54
CA PHE A 516 -34.77 -0.49 -6.08
C PHE A 516 -33.69 -0.17 -5.06
N GLN A 517 -32.44 -0.17 -5.51
CA GLN A 517 -31.35 0.35 -4.71
C GLN A 517 -31.38 1.88 -4.70
N VAL A 518 -31.93 2.41 -3.61
CA VAL A 518 -32.08 3.84 -3.36
C VAL A 518 -30.99 4.35 -2.44
N ASP A 519 -30.44 5.51 -2.81
CA ASP A 519 -29.51 6.21 -1.94
C ASP A 519 -29.89 7.68 -1.75
N MET A 520 -30.21 8.02 -0.51
CA MET A 520 -30.39 9.40 -0.06
C MET A 520 -29.06 9.93 0.49
N ALA A 521 -28.32 10.62 -0.37
CA ALA A 521 -26.95 11.07 -0.12
C ALA A 521 -26.89 12.14 0.99
N GLU A 522 -26.02 11.92 1.97
CA GLU A 522 -25.62 12.95 2.91
C GLU A 522 -24.61 13.86 2.23
N LEU A 523 -24.95 15.15 2.14
CA LEU A 523 -24.11 16.17 1.53
C LEU A 523 -23.10 16.72 2.55
N PRO A 524 -21.99 17.33 2.10
CA PRO A 524 -21.13 18.15 2.96
C PRO A 524 -21.97 19.13 3.80
N LYS A 525 -21.66 19.25 5.10
CA LYS A 525 -22.48 20.02 6.05
C LYS A 525 -22.61 21.48 5.64
N GLU A 526 -21.56 22.04 5.07
CA GLU A 526 -21.50 23.39 4.52
C GLU A 526 -22.46 23.62 3.33
N TRP A 527 -22.92 22.55 2.67
CA TRP A 527 -23.86 22.61 1.54
C TRP A 527 -25.33 22.46 1.95
N VAL A 528 -25.62 22.35 3.25
CA VAL A 528 -26.97 22.17 3.75
C VAL A 528 -27.47 23.48 4.37
N ARG A 529 -28.59 23.99 3.83
CA ARG A 529 -29.35 25.14 4.33
C ARG A 529 -30.83 24.89 4.17
N ASN A 530 -31.65 25.55 4.99
CA ASN A 530 -33.11 25.51 4.87
C ASN A 530 -33.62 26.70 4.04
N TYR A 531 -33.10 26.86 2.81
CA TYR A 531 -33.55 27.91 1.90
C TYR A 531 -34.51 27.37 0.84
N ARG A 532 -35.47 28.21 0.45
CA ARG A 532 -36.40 27.96 -0.66
C ARG A 532 -35.89 28.66 -1.92
N LEU A 533 -35.29 27.89 -2.82
CA LEU A 533 -34.64 28.36 -4.04
C LEU A 533 -35.33 27.79 -5.30
N THR A 534 -36.65 27.76 -5.30
CA THR A 534 -37.51 27.36 -6.42
C THR A 534 -38.40 28.53 -6.82
N LEU A 535 -38.85 28.58 -8.08
CA LEU A 535 -39.72 29.64 -8.60
C LEU A 535 -41.15 29.11 -8.76
N ASP A 536 -42.08 29.48 -7.88
CA ASP A 536 -43.50 29.10 -7.98
C ASP A 536 -44.48 30.26 -7.82
N VAL A 537 -44.10 31.27 -7.05
CA VAL A 537 -44.92 32.44 -6.71
C VAL A 537 -44.16 33.74 -6.96
N GLN A 538 -44.82 34.89 -6.85
CA GLN A 538 -44.18 36.19 -7.10
C GLN A 538 -43.05 36.48 -6.11
N GLU A 539 -43.21 36.10 -4.85
CA GLU A 539 -42.23 36.26 -3.78
C GLU A 539 -40.93 35.49 -4.07
N ASP A 540 -41.04 34.33 -4.73
CA ASP A 540 -39.86 33.57 -5.18
C ASP A 540 -39.10 34.35 -6.27
N LEU A 541 -39.82 35.03 -7.17
CA LEU A 541 -39.22 35.85 -8.23
C LEU A 541 -38.52 37.08 -7.65
N ASP A 542 -39.14 37.72 -6.66
CA ASP A 542 -38.58 38.88 -5.97
C ASP A 542 -37.32 38.49 -5.19
N MET A 543 -37.35 37.34 -4.50
CA MET A 543 -36.17 36.73 -3.86
C MET A 543 -35.04 36.50 -4.85
N PHE A 544 -35.34 35.88 -6.01
CA PHE A 544 -34.32 35.64 -7.02
C PHE A 544 -33.73 36.94 -7.58
N ASN A 545 -34.55 37.95 -7.84
CA ASN A 545 -34.03 39.24 -8.31
C ASN A 545 -33.12 39.89 -7.27
N ALA A 546 -33.50 39.90 -5.99
CA ALA A 546 -32.65 40.39 -4.90
C ALA A 546 -31.35 39.59 -4.76
N LEU A 547 -31.42 38.26 -4.87
CA LEU A 547 -30.25 37.38 -4.85
C LEU A 547 -29.29 37.71 -6.00
N PHE A 548 -29.78 37.77 -7.24
CA PHE A 548 -28.94 38.01 -8.40
C PHE A 548 -28.39 39.45 -8.46
N GLU A 549 -29.09 40.42 -7.89
CA GLU A 549 -28.57 41.77 -7.69
C GLU A 549 -27.33 41.75 -6.76
N LYS A 550 -27.44 41.08 -5.60
CA LYS A 550 -26.32 40.97 -4.64
C LYS A 550 -25.19 40.06 -5.11
N LEU A 551 -25.52 39.02 -5.87
CA LEU A 551 -24.53 38.12 -6.47
C LEU A 551 -23.69 38.85 -7.53
N GLY A 552 -24.28 39.81 -8.24
CA GLY A 552 -23.62 40.64 -9.24
C GLY A 552 -23.09 39.81 -10.41
N ILE A 553 -21.79 39.94 -10.69
CA ILE A 553 -21.11 39.19 -11.76
C ILE A 553 -20.67 37.78 -11.32
N LYS A 554 -20.76 37.45 -10.03
CA LYS A 554 -20.31 36.15 -9.54
C LYS A 554 -21.21 35.06 -10.10
N GLU A 555 -20.58 33.97 -10.51
CA GLU A 555 -21.32 32.80 -10.95
C GLU A 555 -22.05 32.12 -9.79
N PRO A 556 -23.29 31.62 -10.00
CA PRO A 556 -23.97 30.79 -9.02
C PRO A 556 -23.19 29.49 -8.78
N SER A 557 -22.88 29.26 -7.52
CA SER A 557 -22.32 28.04 -6.91
C SER A 557 -22.97 27.88 -5.55
N ILE A 558 -22.95 26.68 -4.95
CA ILE A 558 -23.51 26.48 -3.59
C ILE A 558 -22.93 27.52 -2.63
N LYS A 559 -21.60 27.66 -2.66
CA LYS A 559 -20.86 28.58 -1.79
C LYS A 559 -21.27 30.03 -2.02
N ASN A 560 -21.23 30.51 -3.27
CA ASN A 560 -21.51 31.93 -3.53
C ASN A 560 -22.97 32.30 -3.22
N VAL A 561 -23.91 31.39 -3.50
CA VAL A 561 -25.33 31.60 -3.19
C VAL A 561 -25.53 31.68 -1.68
N PHE A 562 -25.01 30.71 -0.92
CA PHE A 562 -25.16 30.72 0.54
C PHE A 562 -24.41 31.87 1.19
N ASP A 563 -23.18 32.19 0.75
CA ASP A 563 -22.44 33.34 1.27
C ASP A 563 -23.21 34.66 1.10
N VAL A 564 -23.97 34.81 0.00
CA VAL A 564 -24.80 36.01 -0.23
C VAL A 564 -26.03 36.00 0.68
N ILE A 565 -26.74 34.88 0.77
CA ILE A 565 -27.97 34.78 1.58
C ILE A 565 -27.64 34.86 3.08
N ASP A 566 -26.62 34.13 3.55
CA ASP A 566 -26.15 34.12 4.95
C ASP A 566 -25.78 35.57 5.40
N LYS A 567 -25.22 36.40 4.50
CA LYS A 567 -24.87 37.81 4.78
C LYS A 567 -26.02 38.79 4.57
N ASN A 568 -27.09 38.37 3.91
CA ASN A 568 -28.25 39.21 3.62
C ASN A 568 -29.55 38.42 3.90
N PRO A 569 -29.88 38.13 5.17
CA PRO A 569 -31.00 37.25 5.54
C PRO A 569 -32.35 37.68 4.93
N ARG A 570 -32.55 38.99 4.78
CA ARG A 570 -33.71 39.60 4.10
C ARG A 570 -34.02 39.01 2.73
N ILE A 571 -33.02 38.46 2.02
CA ILE A 571 -33.25 37.80 0.73
C ILE A 571 -34.10 36.54 0.93
N HIS A 572 -33.75 35.66 1.87
CA HIS A 572 -34.52 34.43 2.09
C HIS A 572 -35.85 34.71 2.79
N GLU A 573 -35.92 35.74 3.63
CA GLU A 573 -37.14 36.15 4.33
C GLU A 573 -38.30 36.48 3.37
N LEU A 574 -38.01 36.87 2.13
CA LEU A 574 -39.00 37.19 1.10
C LEU A 574 -39.95 36.02 0.79
N ASN A 575 -39.47 34.76 0.88
CA ASN A 575 -40.27 33.60 0.52
C ASN A 575 -40.27 32.47 1.59
N ASP A 576 -39.65 32.71 2.76
CA ASP A 576 -39.49 31.69 3.80
C ASP A 576 -40.82 31.21 4.39
N ALA A 577 -41.83 32.08 4.45
CA ALA A 577 -43.17 31.75 4.95
C ALA A 577 -43.95 30.79 4.03
N ILE A 578 -43.43 30.49 2.83
CA ILE A 578 -44.15 29.73 1.79
C ILE A 578 -43.85 28.23 1.90
N GLY A 579 -44.84 27.48 2.38
CA GLY A 579 -44.76 26.03 2.52
C GLY A 579 -44.66 25.26 1.20
N LEU A 580 -43.89 24.17 1.20
CA LEU A 580 -43.80 23.20 0.11
C LEU A 580 -44.90 22.15 0.24
N LYS A 581 -45.97 22.25 -0.58
CA LYS A 581 -47.14 21.34 -0.52
C LYS A 581 -46.78 19.85 -0.44
N TYR A 582 -45.84 19.37 -1.27
CA TYR A 582 -45.47 17.95 -1.29
C TYR A 582 -44.65 17.46 -0.07
N LYS A 583 -44.22 18.38 0.81
CA LYS A 583 -43.56 18.06 2.08
C LYS A 583 -44.50 18.18 3.28
N THR A 584 -45.52 19.02 3.18
CA THR A 584 -46.39 19.39 4.31
C THR A 584 -47.81 18.83 4.21
N ASP A 585 -48.25 18.42 3.02
CA ASP A 585 -49.57 17.85 2.79
C ASP A 585 -49.56 16.33 2.99
N GLN A 586 -49.98 15.89 4.18
CA GLN A 586 -50.03 14.48 4.53
C GLN A 586 -50.96 13.68 3.60
N LYS A 587 -52.07 14.26 3.12
CA LYS A 587 -53.00 13.55 2.22
C LYS A 587 -52.34 13.23 0.89
N LEU A 588 -51.53 14.16 0.37
CA LEU A 588 -50.76 13.93 -0.85
C LEU A 588 -49.67 12.88 -0.63
N ILE A 589 -48.97 12.92 0.51
CA ILE A 589 -47.94 11.92 0.86
C ILE A 589 -48.55 10.52 0.94
N ASP A 590 -49.69 10.38 1.62
CA ASP A 590 -50.38 9.09 1.77
C ASP A 590 -50.87 8.57 0.42
N LEU A 591 -51.42 9.46 -0.42
CA LEU A 591 -51.81 9.16 -1.79
C LEU A 591 -50.61 8.65 -2.59
N LEU A 592 -49.50 9.38 -2.63
CA LEU A 592 -48.31 9.00 -3.39
C LEU A 592 -47.71 7.69 -2.86
N THR A 593 -47.66 7.49 -1.55
CA THR A 593 -47.16 6.26 -0.94
C THR A 593 -48.02 5.06 -1.36
N ARG A 594 -49.34 5.21 -1.41
CA ARG A 594 -50.25 4.13 -1.85
C ARG A 594 -50.15 3.86 -3.34
N GLU A 595 -50.28 4.90 -4.17
CA GLU A 595 -50.41 4.77 -5.63
C GLU A 595 -49.07 4.47 -6.33
N THR A 596 -47.93 4.72 -5.67
CA THR A 596 -46.61 4.40 -6.23
C THR A 596 -46.03 3.07 -5.73
N LYS A 597 -46.70 2.37 -4.79
CA LYS A 597 -46.23 1.08 -4.27
C LYS A 597 -46.33 0.00 -5.34
N ILE A 598 -45.23 -0.71 -5.57
CA ILE A 598 -45.15 -1.86 -6.45
C ILE A 598 -45.32 -3.13 -5.60
N ASN A 599 -46.29 -3.96 -5.99
CA ASN A 599 -46.50 -5.30 -5.43
C ASN A 599 -46.14 -6.32 -6.51
N PRO A 600 -44.88 -6.76 -6.60
CA PRO A 600 -44.49 -7.68 -7.66
C PRO A 600 -45.26 -9.00 -7.51
N PRO A 601 -45.61 -9.68 -8.62
CA PRO A 601 -46.24 -10.99 -8.54
C PRO A 601 -45.32 -11.92 -7.74
N ARG A 602 -45.89 -12.63 -6.75
CA ARG A 602 -45.12 -13.58 -5.93
C ARG A 602 -44.37 -14.53 -6.86
N PRO A 603 -43.05 -14.74 -6.67
CA PRO A 603 -42.35 -15.74 -7.44
C PRO A 603 -43.06 -17.08 -7.26
N LYS A 604 -43.44 -17.73 -8.36
CA LYS A 604 -43.90 -19.13 -8.31
C LYS A 604 -42.79 -19.89 -7.60
N ARG A 605 -43.08 -20.46 -6.43
CA ARG A 605 -42.15 -21.39 -5.77
C ARG A 605 -41.87 -22.50 -6.78
N LEU A 606 -40.60 -22.58 -7.21
CA LEU A 606 -40.09 -23.70 -7.98
C LEU A 606 -40.03 -24.95 -7.11
#